data_AF-A0A9E3BNW8-F1
#
_entry.id   AF-A0A9E3BNW8-F1
#
_cell.length_a   1.000
_cell.length_b   1.000
_cell.length_c   1.000
_cell.angle_alpha   90.00
_cell.angle_beta   90.00
_cell.angle_gamma   90.00
#
_symmetry.space_group_name_H-M   'P 1'
#
loop_
_entity.id
_entity.type
_entity.pdbx_description
1 polymer ?
#
loop_
_entity_poly.entity_id
_entity_poly.type
_entity_poly.pdbx_seq_one_letter_code
_entity_poly.pdbx_strand_id
1 'polypeptide(L)'
;IRSIVPGVQSLIARGFVDPKAVGIQGQSWGGYQTAYMITRTPMFAAAMAGAPVANMTSAYGGIRWQTGLARPFQYEHGQSRIGGSLWEYPMRYIENSPVFAADRVTTPLLIMHNDGDGSVPWYQGIEMFVALRRLGKEVYLVDYNGDEHNPTKRANQLDIAVRMMQFFDHHLKGAPAPDWMQQGIPFLQKGRDQIATRQPEVPTAPVPATGAGTGTTATTGAGTPAPTP
;
A
#
# COMPACT_ATOMS: atom_id res chain seq x y z
N ILE A 1 13.88 -11.78 -10.30
CA ILE A 1 14.91 -10.92 -10.92
C ILE A 1 15.32 -11.42 -12.30
N ARG A 2 16.03 -12.56 -12.43
CA ARG A 2 16.63 -13.02 -13.70
C ARG A 2 15.65 -13.32 -14.85
N SER A 3 14.35 -13.40 -14.58
CA SER A 3 13.32 -13.64 -15.61
C SER A 3 12.46 -12.38 -15.85
N ILE A 4 11.85 -11.84 -14.80
CA ILE A 4 10.94 -10.70 -14.91
C ILE A 4 11.64 -9.44 -15.41
N VAL A 5 12.81 -9.10 -14.85
CA VAL A 5 13.52 -7.85 -15.18
C VAL A 5 13.95 -7.82 -16.65
N PRO A 6 14.64 -8.85 -17.20
CA PRO A 6 14.96 -8.89 -18.62
C PRO A 6 13.73 -8.90 -19.53
N GLY A 7 12.64 -9.58 -19.11
CA GLY A 7 11.38 -9.57 -19.85
C GLY A 7 10.80 -8.17 -20.00
N VAL A 8 10.74 -7.41 -18.91
CA VAL A 8 10.30 -6.00 -18.92
C VAL A 8 11.24 -5.12 -19.75
N GLN A 9 12.56 -5.28 -19.57
CA GLN A 9 13.56 -4.53 -20.35
C GLN A 9 13.44 -4.77 -21.86
N SER A 10 13.12 -6.01 -22.27
CA SER A 10 12.88 -6.33 -23.68
C SER A 10 11.67 -5.58 -24.24
N LEU A 11 10.57 -5.47 -23.48
CA LEU A 11 9.39 -4.69 -23.90
C LEU A 11 9.68 -3.19 -23.98
N ILE A 12 10.47 -2.65 -23.04
CA ILE A 12 10.94 -1.26 -23.06
C ILE A 12 11.82 -1.01 -24.31
N ALA A 13 12.79 -1.87 -24.57
CA ALA A 13 13.71 -1.72 -25.71
C ALA A 13 12.99 -1.75 -27.07
N ARG A 14 11.82 -2.40 -27.13
CA ARG A 14 10.96 -2.43 -28.32
C ARG A 14 10.05 -1.20 -28.48
N GLY A 15 10.07 -0.28 -27.51
CA GLY A 15 9.29 0.95 -27.54
C GLY A 15 7.81 0.78 -27.15
N PHE A 16 7.42 -0.35 -26.56
CA PHE A 16 6.02 -0.60 -26.17
C PHE A 16 5.65 -0.07 -24.79
N VAL A 17 6.65 0.20 -23.96
CA VAL A 17 6.48 0.52 -22.53
C VAL A 17 7.31 1.75 -22.21
N ASP A 18 6.71 2.74 -21.55
CA ASP A 18 7.45 3.85 -20.96
C ASP A 18 8.29 3.32 -19.78
N PRO A 19 9.64 3.41 -19.82
CA PRO A 19 10.50 2.94 -18.75
C PRO A 19 10.25 3.65 -17.41
N LYS A 20 9.60 4.81 -17.40
CA LYS A 20 9.27 5.56 -16.18
C LYS A 20 7.92 5.20 -15.58
N ALA A 21 7.08 4.44 -16.28
CA ALA A 21 5.72 4.12 -15.88
C ALA A 21 5.47 2.61 -15.80
N VAL A 22 6.39 1.87 -15.17
CA VAL A 22 6.26 0.42 -14.97
C VAL A 22 5.83 0.11 -13.54
N GLY A 23 4.64 -0.49 -13.41
CA GLY A 23 4.15 -1.06 -12.15
C GLY A 23 4.42 -2.56 -12.05
N ILE A 24 4.48 -3.09 -10.83
CA ILE A 24 4.46 -4.53 -10.56
C ILE A 24 3.41 -4.87 -9.50
N GLN A 25 2.69 -5.97 -9.71
CA GLN A 25 1.70 -6.45 -8.77
C GLN A 25 1.78 -7.97 -8.63
N GLY A 26 1.54 -8.47 -7.41
CA GLY A 26 1.34 -9.90 -7.20
C GLY A 26 0.67 -10.21 -5.87
N GLN A 27 -0.02 -11.35 -5.84
CA GLN A 27 -0.68 -11.91 -4.65
C GLN A 27 0.09 -13.14 -4.17
N SER A 28 0.11 -13.38 -2.85
CA SER A 28 0.72 -14.56 -2.25
C SER A 28 2.21 -14.66 -2.58
N TRP A 29 2.64 -15.72 -3.26
CA TRP A 29 3.99 -15.83 -3.78
C TRP A 29 4.38 -14.72 -4.76
N GLY A 30 3.43 -14.26 -5.58
CA GLY A 30 3.63 -13.06 -6.39
C GLY A 30 3.83 -11.82 -5.52
N GLY A 31 3.19 -11.75 -4.36
CA GLY A 31 3.39 -10.71 -3.35
C GLY A 31 4.79 -10.75 -2.76
N TYR A 32 5.28 -11.95 -2.38
CA TYR A 32 6.68 -12.16 -2.01
C TYR A 32 7.63 -11.69 -3.13
N GLN A 33 7.41 -12.14 -4.36
CA GLN A 33 8.29 -11.79 -5.49
C GLN A 33 8.28 -10.29 -5.75
N THR A 34 7.14 -9.63 -5.58
CA THR A 34 6.99 -8.18 -5.72
C THR A 34 7.78 -7.45 -4.63
N ALA A 35 7.54 -7.78 -3.36
CA ALA A 35 8.26 -7.19 -2.22
C ALA A 35 9.77 -7.46 -2.31
N TYR A 36 10.18 -8.66 -2.71
CA TYR A 36 11.58 -8.98 -2.93
C TYR A 36 12.17 -8.14 -4.06
N MET A 37 11.47 -7.98 -5.17
CA MET A 37 12.01 -7.35 -6.36
C MET A 37 12.29 -5.86 -6.18
N ILE A 38 11.44 -5.13 -5.45
CA ILE A 38 11.69 -3.71 -5.13
C ILE A 38 12.87 -3.49 -4.18
N THR A 39 13.36 -4.53 -3.49
CA THR A 39 14.61 -4.45 -2.70
C THR A 39 15.87 -4.64 -3.55
N ARG A 40 15.72 -5.11 -4.80
CA ARG A 40 16.83 -5.49 -5.70
C ARG A 40 16.98 -4.56 -6.89
N THR A 41 15.95 -3.81 -7.23
CA THR A 41 15.98 -2.91 -8.38
C THR A 41 15.00 -1.75 -8.19
N PRO A 42 15.38 -0.53 -8.59
CA PRO A 42 14.49 0.63 -8.61
C PRO A 42 13.67 0.73 -9.91
N MET A 43 13.67 -0.30 -10.76
CA MET A 43 13.02 -0.30 -12.09
C MET A 43 11.52 -0.01 -12.06
N PHE A 44 10.83 -0.35 -10.97
CA PHE A 44 9.39 -0.20 -10.85
C PHE A 44 9.06 1.14 -10.21
N ALA A 45 8.20 1.91 -10.87
CA ALA A 45 7.72 3.21 -10.38
C ALA A 45 6.72 3.04 -9.22
N ALA A 46 6.01 1.91 -9.15
CA ALA A 46 5.13 1.55 -8.05
C ALA A 46 4.95 0.03 -7.95
N ALA A 47 4.67 -0.47 -6.74
CA ALA A 47 4.47 -1.89 -6.50
C ALA A 47 3.24 -2.16 -5.62
N MET A 48 2.53 -3.27 -5.89
CA MET A 48 1.48 -3.78 -5.02
C MET A 48 1.76 -5.25 -4.65
N ALA A 49 1.93 -5.51 -3.35
CA ALA A 49 2.18 -6.84 -2.83
C ALA A 49 1.03 -7.28 -1.93
N GLY A 50 0.24 -8.23 -2.39
CA GLY A 50 -0.82 -8.81 -1.59
C GLY A 50 -0.38 -10.11 -0.91
N ALA A 51 -0.71 -10.25 0.37
CA ALA A 51 -0.28 -11.32 1.28
C ALA A 51 1.22 -11.71 1.14
N PRO A 52 2.16 -10.73 1.21
CA PRO A 52 3.57 -11.03 1.00
C PRO A 52 4.16 -11.83 2.18
N VAL A 53 5.12 -12.70 1.87
CA VAL A 53 6.09 -13.19 2.87
C VAL A 53 7.27 -12.22 2.89
N ALA A 54 7.42 -11.47 3.98
CA ALA A 54 8.46 -10.46 4.12
C ALA A 54 9.71 -10.98 4.86
N ASN A 55 9.52 -11.95 5.75
CA ASN A 55 10.54 -12.52 6.60
C ASN A 55 10.41 -14.04 6.65
N MET A 56 11.22 -14.73 5.85
CA MET A 56 11.22 -16.18 5.79
C MET A 56 11.69 -16.84 7.10
N THR A 57 12.43 -16.15 7.98
CA THR A 57 12.86 -16.74 9.26
C THR A 57 11.67 -16.86 10.22
N SER A 58 10.88 -15.80 10.40
CA SER A 58 9.67 -15.82 11.22
C SER A 58 8.57 -16.65 10.57
N ALA A 59 8.45 -16.59 9.24
CA ALA A 59 7.43 -17.31 8.50
C ALA A 59 7.64 -18.85 8.46
N TYR A 60 8.89 -19.31 8.51
CA TYR A 60 9.27 -20.73 8.54
C TYR A 60 8.71 -21.46 9.77
N GLY A 61 8.80 -20.83 10.94
CA GLY A 61 8.27 -21.36 12.20
C GLY A 61 6.75 -21.22 12.37
N GLY A 62 6.04 -20.71 11.36
CA GLY A 62 4.61 -20.48 11.43
C GLY A 62 3.75 -21.73 11.23
N ILE A 63 2.46 -21.59 11.51
CA ILE A 63 1.41 -22.59 11.26
C ILE A 63 0.45 -22.03 10.21
N ARG A 64 -0.04 -22.90 9.32
CA ARG A 64 -1.18 -22.58 8.45
C ARG A 64 -2.48 -22.73 9.23
N TRP A 65 -3.08 -21.64 9.66
CA TRP A 65 -4.20 -21.66 10.60
C TRP A 65 -5.46 -22.37 10.07
N GLN A 66 -5.69 -22.44 8.75
CA GLN A 66 -6.82 -23.20 8.22
C GLN A 66 -6.59 -24.73 8.26
N THR A 67 -5.34 -25.19 8.13
CA THR A 67 -5.03 -26.63 7.98
C THR A 67 -4.29 -27.24 9.15
N GLY A 68 -3.74 -26.43 10.06
CA GLY A 68 -2.87 -26.86 11.15
C GLY A 68 -1.45 -27.27 10.72
N LEU A 69 -1.12 -27.15 9.43
CA LEU A 69 0.18 -27.59 8.92
C LEU A 69 1.30 -26.65 9.36
N ALA A 70 2.37 -27.22 9.90
CA ALA A 70 3.63 -26.51 10.05
C ALA A 70 4.17 -26.07 8.68
N ARG A 71 4.78 -24.89 8.65
CA ARG A 71 5.22 -24.25 7.41
C ARG A 71 6.58 -24.68 6.82
N PRO A 72 7.49 -25.43 7.47
CA PRO A 72 8.82 -25.76 6.92
C PRO A 72 8.84 -26.36 5.51
N PHE A 73 7.91 -27.28 5.20
CA PHE A 73 7.85 -27.98 3.90
C PHE A 73 7.85 -27.02 2.69
N GLN A 74 7.18 -25.87 2.80
CA GLN A 74 7.06 -24.90 1.70
C GLN A 74 8.37 -24.14 1.45
N TYR A 75 9.20 -24.02 2.47
CA TYR A 75 10.48 -23.32 2.42
C TYR A 75 11.59 -24.25 1.95
N GLU A 76 11.63 -25.46 2.49
CA GLU A 76 12.68 -26.44 2.19
C GLU A 76 12.53 -26.99 0.76
N HIS A 77 11.30 -27.39 0.39
CA HIS A 77 11.06 -28.15 -0.84
C HIS A 77 9.96 -27.58 -1.74
N GLY A 78 9.03 -26.80 -1.19
CA GLY A 78 7.84 -26.34 -1.92
C GLY A 78 8.07 -25.12 -2.81
N GLN A 79 7.50 -23.98 -2.44
CA GLN A 79 7.49 -22.81 -3.29
C GLN A 79 8.82 -22.04 -3.24
N SER A 80 9.43 -21.96 -2.05
CA SER A 80 10.70 -21.25 -1.86
C SER A 80 11.91 -22.08 -2.30
N ARG A 81 11.89 -23.40 -2.02
CA ARG A 81 12.98 -24.35 -2.35
C ARG A 81 14.35 -23.84 -1.93
N ILE A 82 14.46 -23.37 -0.69
CA ILE A 82 15.72 -22.89 -0.09
C ILE A 82 16.74 -24.03 0.01
N GLY A 83 16.28 -25.29 0.04
CA GLY A 83 17.11 -26.48 -0.09
C GLY A 83 17.61 -27.07 1.23
N GLY A 84 17.03 -26.67 2.36
CA GLY A 84 17.23 -27.25 3.69
C GLY A 84 16.66 -26.34 4.77
N SER A 85 16.75 -26.76 6.02
CA SER A 85 16.14 -26.10 7.16
C SER A 85 16.78 -24.74 7.47
N LEU A 86 16.07 -23.93 8.28
CA LEU A 86 16.58 -22.64 8.77
C LEU A 86 17.90 -22.78 9.56
N TRP A 87 18.10 -23.90 10.25
CA TRP A 87 19.30 -24.14 11.04
C TRP A 87 20.50 -24.59 10.19
N GLU A 88 20.26 -25.24 9.05
CA GLU A 88 21.32 -25.62 8.11
C GLU A 88 21.77 -24.43 7.25
N TYR A 89 20.82 -23.62 6.78
CA TYR A 89 21.09 -22.54 5.83
C TYR A 89 20.53 -21.17 6.26
N PRO A 90 20.84 -20.67 7.47
CA PRO A 90 20.22 -19.45 8.02
C PRO A 90 20.39 -18.23 7.10
N MET A 91 21.55 -18.10 6.46
CA MET A 91 21.82 -16.99 5.53
C MET A 91 20.93 -17.03 4.29
N ARG A 92 20.55 -18.21 3.78
CA ARG A 92 19.64 -18.29 2.62
C ARG A 92 18.26 -17.75 2.96
N TYR A 93 17.78 -17.96 4.18
CA TYR A 93 16.50 -17.41 4.62
C TYR A 93 16.57 -15.88 4.75
N ILE A 94 17.66 -15.35 5.31
CA ILE A 94 17.90 -13.90 5.41
C ILE A 94 17.99 -13.28 4.00
N GLU A 95 18.79 -13.87 3.12
CA GLU A 95 19.00 -13.39 1.74
C GLU A 95 17.71 -13.40 0.90
N ASN A 96 16.79 -14.33 1.17
CA ASN A 96 15.49 -14.42 0.49
C ASN A 96 14.36 -13.65 1.21
N SER A 97 14.64 -12.95 2.30
CA SER A 97 13.63 -12.18 3.03
C SER A 97 13.68 -10.69 2.64
N PRO A 98 12.62 -10.14 2.04
CA PRO A 98 12.56 -8.72 1.66
C PRO A 98 12.85 -7.75 2.81
N VAL A 99 12.40 -8.05 4.03
CA VAL A 99 12.49 -7.12 5.16
C VAL A 99 13.93 -6.73 5.51
N PHE A 100 14.90 -7.62 5.34
CA PHE A 100 16.32 -7.34 5.65
C PHE A 100 17.02 -6.46 4.59
N ALA A 101 16.32 -6.13 3.51
CA ALA A 101 16.79 -5.19 2.49
C ALA A 101 15.80 -4.02 2.29
N ALA A 102 14.93 -3.77 3.28
CA ALA A 102 13.93 -2.69 3.24
C ALA A 102 14.57 -1.29 3.12
N ASP A 103 15.78 -1.10 3.64
CA ASP A 103 16.58 0.13 3.52
C ASP A 103 16.85 0.53 2.06
N ARG A 104 16.93 -0.46 1.18
CA ARG A 104 17.20 -0.30 -0.26
C ARG A 104 15.96 0.05 -1.08
N VAL A 105 14.77 -0.06 -0.51
CA VAL A 105 13.52 0.20 -1.24
C VAL A 105 13.41 1.70 -1.53
N THR A 106 13.16 2.03 -2.80
CA THR A 106 12.82 3.39 -3.25
C THR A 106 11.46 3.45 -3.94
N THR A 107 10.89 2.30 -4.28
CA THR A 107 9.59 2.17 -4.94
C THR A 107 8.45 2.25 -3.91
N PRO A 108 7.44 3.13 -4.10
CA PRO A 108 6.21 3.12 -3.32
C PRO A 108 5.54 1.73 -3.31
N LEU A 109 5.10 1.28 -2.13
CA LEU A 109 4.51 -0.05 -1.96
C LEU A 109 3.10 0.00 -1.35
N LEU A 110 2.12 -0.55 -2.08
CA LEU A 110 0.81 -0.89 -1.53
C LEU A 110 0.80 -2.35 -1.07
N ILE A 111 0.53 -2.59 0.22
CA ILE A 111 0.37 -3.92 0.79
C ILE A 111 -1.11 -4.17 1.02
N MET A 112 -1.62 -5.32 0.57
CA MET A 112 -2.89 -5.86 1.04
C MET A 112 -2.59 -7.10 1.88
N HIS A 113 -3.02 -7.15 3.14
CA HIS A 113 -2.88 -8.36 3.97
C HIS A 113 -4.00 -8.41 4.99
N ASN A 114 -4.84 -9.45 4.87
CA ASN A 114 -6.01 -9.60 5.73
C ASN A 114 -5.65 -10.31 7.04
N ASP A 115 -6.26 -9.89 8.13
CA ASP A 115 -6.03 -10.45 9.48
C ASP A 115 -6.53 -11.91 9.64
N GLY A 116 -7.42 -12.38 8.76
CA GLY A 116 -7.90 -13.76 8.70
C GLY A 116 -7.07 -14.69 7.81
N ASP A 117 -5.93 -14.24 7.27
CA ASP A 117 -5.10 -15.05 6.38
C ASP A 117 -4.41 -16.21 7.12
N GLY A 118 -4.96 -17.42 7.00
CA GLY A 118 -4.32 -18.62 7.53
C GLY A 118 -3.27 -19.27 6.61
N SER A 119 -3.04 -18.74 5.40
CA SER A 119 -2.00 -19.24 4.49
C SER A 119 -0.66 -18.53 4.71
N VAL A 120 -0.71 -17.21 4.84
CA VAL A 120 0.44 -16.37 5.17
C VAL A 120 0.11 -15.56 6.43
N PRO A 121 0.87 -15.73 7.53
CA PRO A 121 0.64 -14.98 8.76
C PRO A 121 0.56 -13.48 8.49
N TRP A 122 -0.51 -12.84 8.96
CA TRP A 122 -0.77 -11.41 8.80
C TRP A 122 0.40 -10.51 9.21
N TYR A 123 1.14 -10.94 10.24
CA TYR A 123 2.35 -10.26 10.70
C TYR A 123 3.42 -10.09 9.61
N GLN A 124 3.43 -10.88 8.53
CA GLN A 124 4.36 -10.68 7.43
C GLN A 124 4.11 -9.36 6.68
N GLY A 125 2.84 -9.00 6.45
CA GLY A 125 2.47 -7.68 5.91
C GLY A 125 2.84 -6.56 6.87
N ILE A 126 2.61 -6.75 8.17
CA ILE A 126 2.96 -5.79 9.21
C ILE A 126 4.48 -5.58 9.30
N GLU A 127 5.29 -6.65 9.31
CA GLU A 127 6.75 -6.58 9.36
C GLU A 127 7.30 -5.71 8.23
N MET A 128 6.83 -5.92 6.99
CA MET A 128 7.24 -5.10 5.84
C MET A 128 6.76 -3.66 5.95
N PHE A 129 5.48 -3.45 6.30
CA PHE A 129 4.90 -2.12 6.46
C PHE A 129 5.66 -1.30 7.50
N VAL A 130 5.85 -1.85 8.70
CA VAL A 130 6.52 -1.16 9.81
C VAL A 130 7.99 -0.89 9.48
N ALA A 131 8.70 -1.83 8.84
CA ALA A 131 10.08 -1.61 8.41
C ALA A 131 10.20 -0.42 7.44
N LEU A 132 9.37 -0.40 6.39
CA LEU A 132 9.36 0.69 5.42
C LEU A 132 8.93 2.02 6.02
N ARG A 133 7.90 2.04 6.88
CA ARG A 133 7.49 3.24 7.62
C ARG A 133 8.61 3.78 8.51
N ARG A 134 9.32 2.89 9.23
CA ARG A 134 10.45 3.27 10.09
C ARG A 134 11.58 3.93 9.29
N LEU A 135 11.77 3.49 8.06
CA LEU A 135 12.78 3.99 7.12
C LEU A 135 12.31 5.20 6.29
N GLY A 136 11.13 5.76 6.61
CA GLY A 136 10.58 6.92 5.90
C GLY A 136 10.21 6.63 4.44
N LYS A 137 9.99 5.37 4.06
CA LYS A 137 9.61 4.97 2.72
C LYS A 137 8.09 5.10 2.55
N GLU A 138 7.66 5.39 1.32
CA GLU A 138 6.24 5.44 0.98
C GLU A 138 5.65 4.03 0.95
N VAL A 139 4.71 3.77 1.85
CA VAL A 139 4.09 2.45 1.99
C VAL A 139 2.68 2.58 2.57
N TYR A 140 1.79 1.72 2.09
CA TYR A 140 0.39 1.63 2.50
C TYR A 140 0.07 0.20 2.91
N LEU A 141 -0.78 0.03 3.92
CA LEU A 141 -1.31 -1.27 4.34
C LEU A 141 -2.84 -1.21 4.33
N VAL A 142 -3.45 -2.06 3.52
CA VAL A 142 -4.89 -2.30 3.46
C VAL A 142 -5.17 -3.68 4.03
N ASP A 143 -6.14 -3.75 4.93
CA ASP A 143 -6.50 -4.96 5.66
C ASP A 143 -8.02 -5.03 5.79
N TYR A 144 -8.58 -6.14 5.30
CA TYR A 144 -10.00 -6.45 5.39
C TYR A 144 -10.27 -7.43 6.52
N ASN A 145 -10.84 -6.94 7.62
CA ASN A 145 -11.08 -7.75 8.82
C ASN A 145 -11.92 -9.00 8.52
N GLY A 146 -11.42 -10.15 8.97
CA GLY A 146 -12.03 -11.45 8.84
C GLY A 146 -12.00 -12.04 7.43
N ASP A 147 -11.48 -11.33 6.43
CA ASP A 147 -11.23 -11.93 5.12
C ASP A 147 -9.98 -12.82 5.21
N GLU A 148 -9.97 -13.90 4.42
CA GLU A 148 -8.89 -14.87 4.44
C GLU A 148 -7.74 -14.46 3.50
N HIS A 149 -7.06 -15.43 2.88
CA HIS A 149 -5.94 -15.19 1.97
C HIS A 149 -6.27 -14.29 0.77
N ASN A 150 -7.54 -14.24 0.36
CA ASN A 150 -8.06 -13.29 -0.62
C ASN A 150 -9.35 -12.66 -0.11
N PRO A 151 -9.68 -11.43 -0.55
CA PRO A 151 -10.97 -10.84 -0.23
C PRO A 151 -12.14 -11.66 -0.81
N THR A 152 -13.10 -12.03 0.04
CA THR A 152 -14.25 -12.86 -0.36
C THR A 152 -15.53 -12.05 -0.52
N LYS A 153 -15.68 -10.96 0.25
CA LYS A 153 -16.83 -10.07 0.16
C LYS A 153 -16.71 -9.18 -1.06
N ARG A 154 -17.82 -9.04 -1.82
CA ARG A 154 -17.85 -8.21 -3.03
C ARG A 154 -17.44 -6.75 -2.78
N ALA A 155 -17.81 -6.19 -1.63
CA ALA A 155 -17.42 -4.84 -1.23
C ALA A 155 -15.90 -4.70 -1.08
N ASN A 156 -15.24 -5.67 -0.43
CA ASN A 156 -13.79 -5.67 -0.24
C ASN A 156 -13.04 -5.87 -1.57
N GLN A 157 -13.55 -6.74 -2.44
CA GLN A 157 -13.02 -6.93 -3.79
C GLN A 157 -13.08 -5.65 -4.63
N LEU A 158 -14.19 -4.91 -4.54
CA LEU A 158 -14.34 -3.63 -5.24
C LEU A 158 -13.40 -2.58 -4.65
N ASP A 159 -13.35 -2.46 -3.32
CA ASP A 159 -12.50 -1.49 -2.63
C ASP A 159 -11.01 -1.71 -2.98
N ILE A 160 -10.50 -2.94 -2.94
CA ILE A 160 -9.08 -3.18 -3.27
C ILE A 160 -8.79 -2.90 -4.75
N ALA A 161 -9.73 -3.22 -5.65
CA ALA A 161 -9.58 -2.92 -7.08
C ALA A 161 -9.52 -1.41 -7.32
N VAL A 162 -10.38 -0.63 -6.67
CA VAL A 162 -10.39 0.83 -6.78
C VAL A 162 -9.13 1.44 -6.18
N ARG A 163 -8.71 1.02 -4.98
CA ARG A 163 -7.47 1.52 -4.35
C ARG A 163 -6.24 1.20 -5.19
N MET A 164 -6.15 -0.03 -5.71
CA MET A 164 -5.04 -0.43 -6.57
C MET A 164 -5.01 0.38 -7.87
N MET A 165 -6.16 0.60 -8.51
CA MET A 165 -6.27 1.47 -9.68
C MET A 165 -5.80 2.88 -9.36
N GLN A 166 -6.31 3.51 -8.29
CA GLN A 166 -5.95 4.86 -7.90
C GLN A 166 -4.45 4.99 -7.56
N PHE A 167 -3.89 4.00 -6.85
CA PHE A 167 -2.48 3.95 -6.50
C PHE A 167 -1.59 3.91 -7.76
N PHE A 168 -1.89 3.03 -8.72
CA PHE A 168 -1.15 2.99 -9.98
C PHE A 168 -1.41 4.21 -10.86
N ASP A 169 -2.63 4.74 -10.92
CA ASP A 169 -2.92 5.95 -11.68
C ASP A 169 -2.13 7.16 -11.15
N HIS A 170 -1.99 7.27 -9.82
CA HIS A 170 -1.16 8.31 -9.20
C HIS A 170 0.31 8.19 -9.64
N HIS A 171 0.92 7.01 -9.45
CA HIS A 171 2.35 6.82 -9.68
C HIS A 171 2.75 6.62 -11.14
N LEU A 172 1.87 6.09 -11.98
CA LEU A 172 2.18 5.74 -13.38
C LEU A 172 1.57 6.71 -14.40
N LYS A 173 0.50 7.41 -14.03
CA LYS A 173 -0.24 8.30 -14.95
C LYS A 173 -0.31 9.76 -14.48
N GLY A 174 0.26 10.07 -13.31
CA GLY A 174 0.26 11.43 -12.76
C GLY A 174 -1.11 11.91 -12.26
N ALA A 175 -2.03 11.00 -11.97
CA ALA A 175 -3.29 11.37 -11.32
C ALA A 175 -3.03 11.96 -9.92
N PRO A 176 -3.90 12.83 -9.38
CA PRO A 176 -3.79 13.29 -8.00
C PRO A 176 -3.82 12.13 -7.01
N ALA A 177 -3.07 12.23 -5.90
CA ALA A 177 -3.10 11.22 -4.85
C ALA A 177 -4.50 11.20 -4.19
N PRO A 178 -5.20 10.04 -4.16
CA PRO A 178 -6.50 9.92 -3.50
C PRO A 178 -6.40 10.20 -2.00
N ASP A 179 -7.49 10.66 -1.39
CA ASP A 179 -7.53 11.03 0.04
C ASP A 179 -6.98 9.94 0.96
N TRP A 180 -7.27 8.66 0.69
CA TRP A 180 -6.82 7.55 1.53
C TRP A 180 -5.30 7.34 1.54
N MET A 181 -4.58 7.83 0.51
CA MET A 181 -3.11 7.82 0.47
C MET A 181 -2.50 8.94 1.30
N GLN A 182 -3.29 9.98 1.61
CA GLN A 182 -2.85 11.12 2.43
C GLN A 182 -3.33 10.98 3.87
N GLN A 183 -4.53 10.42 4.05
CA GLN A 183 -5.26 10.29 5.30
C GLN A 183 -5.56 8.81 5.55
N GLY A 184 -4.67 8.13 6.27
CA GLY A 184 -4.91 6.76 6.71
C GLY A 184 -5.95 6.69 7.82
N ILE A 185 -6.60 5.54 7.98
CA ILE A 185 -7.52 5.28 9.09
C ILE A 185 -6.69 4.73 10.27
N PRO A 186 -6.64 5.42 11.43
CA PRO A 186 -5.98 4.88 12.61
C PRO A 186 -6.56 3.53 13.01
N PHE A 187 -5.74 2.62 13.54
CA PHE A 187 -6.20 1.28 13.95
C PHE A 187 -7.39 1.33 14.91
N LEU A 188 -7.41 2.28 15.85
CA LEU A 188 -8.51 2.46 16.81
C LEU A 188 -9.82 2.95 16.18
N GLN A 189 -9.78 3.42 14.92
CA GLN A 189 -10.93 3.86 14.14
C GLN A 189 -11.30 2.85 13.04
N LYS A 190 -10.56 1.73 12.93
CA LYS A 190 -10.81 0.67 11.95
C LYS A 190 -12.24 0.12 12.13
N GLY A 191 -12.97 0.02 11.02
CA GLY A 191 -14.37 -0.43 11.00
C GLY A 191 -15.43 0.66 11.26
N ARG A 192 -15.02 1.91 11.52
CA ARG A 192 -15.95 3.05 11.71
C ARG A 192 -16.25 3.83 10.42
N ASP A 193 -15.32 3.82 9.46
CA ASP A 193 -15.42 4.58 8.21
C ASP A 193 -15.50 3.68 6.97
N GLN A 194 -16.45 2.75 6.94
CA GLN A 194 -16.74 2.01 5.71
C GLN A 194 -17.83 2.73 4.92
N ILE A 195 -17.41 3.47 3.90
CA ILE A 195 -18.26 4.04 2.85
C ILE A 195 -19.26 5.08 3.38
N ALA A 196 -18.78 6.15 4.01
CA ALA A 196 -19.31 7.43 3.57
C ALA A 196 -18.66 7.66 2.20
N THR A 197 -19.35 7.31 1.13
CA THR A 197 -19.13 8.03 -0.13
C THR A 197 -19.23 9.49 0.24
N ARG A 198 -18.09 10.19 0.38
CA ARG A 198 -18.07 11.63 0.21
C ARG A 198 -18.69 11.82 -1.17
N GLN A 199 -19.97 12.15 -1.19
CA GLN A 199 -20.55 12.67 -2.41
C GLN A 199 -19.66 13.84 -2.82
N PRO A 200 -19.31 13.98 -4.10
CA PRO A 200 -18.63 15.19 -4.53
C PRO A 200 -19.46 16.35 -4.00
N GLU A 201 -18.84 17.27 -3.25
CA GLU A 201 -19.49 18.50 -2.87
C GLU A 201 -19.97 19.12 -4.18
N VAL A 202 -21.29 19.14 -4.38
CA VAL A 202 -21.88 19.90 -5.47
C VAL A 202 -21.48 21.34 -5.20
N PRO A 203 -20.74 22.01 -6.11
CA PRO A 203 -20.40 23.40 -5.91
C PRO A 203 -21.71 24.16 -5.69
N THR A 204 -21.90 24.68 -4.48
CA THR A 204 -23.03 25.53 -4.19
C THR A 204 -22.84 26.77 -5.05
N ALA A 205 -23.73 26.95 -6.03
CA ALA A 205 -23.74 28.16 -6.83
C ALA A 205 -23.76 29.36 -5.88
N PRO A 206 -22.98 30.43 -6.15
CA PRO A 206 -23.00 31.59 -5.30
C PRO A 206 -24.43 32.10 -5.20
N VAL A 207 -24.91 32.27 -3.96
CA VAL A 207 -26.19 32.91 -3.68
C VAL A 207 -26.17 34.27 -4.39
N PRO A 208 -27.12 34.58 -5.30
CA PRO A 208 -27.15 35.89 -5.93
C PRO A 208 -27.32 36.93 -4.85
N ALA A 209 -26.42 37.91 -4.81
CA ALA A 209 -26.57 39.07 -3.95
C ALA A 209 -27.87 39.76 -4.34
N THR A 210 -28.90 39.62 -3.51
CA THR A 210 -30.10 40.43 -3.61
C THR A 210 -29.70 41.88 -3.35
N GLY A 211 -29.65 42.67 -4.41
CA GLY A 211 -29.49 44.11 -4.31
C GLY A 211 -30.65 44.73 -3.54
N ALA A 212 -30.31 45.60 -2.60
CA ALA A 212 -31.21 46.61 -2.08
C ALA A 212 -30.46 47.95 -2.15
N GLY A 213 -31.08 48.90 -2.85
CA GLY A 213 -30.52 50.19 -3.19
C GLY A 213 -30.48 51.20 -2.04
N THR A 214 -29.55 52.14 -2.21
CA THR A 214 -29.70 53.59 -2.03
C THR A 214 -30.47 54.12 -0.81
N GLY A 215 -29.73 54.74 0.13
CA GLY A 215 -30.27 55.58 1.21
C GLY A 215 -29.20 56.42 1.91
N THR A 216 -28.80 57.51 1.27
CA THR A 216 -28.47 58.86 1.77
C THR A 216 -27.86 59.07 3.19
N THR A 217 -26.62 59.58 3.19
CA THR A 217 -25.90 60.49 4.11
C THR A 217 -26.43 60.82 5.52
N ALA A 218 -25.56 60.69 6.53
CA ALA A 218 -25.31 61.73 7.54
C ALA A 218 -23.94 61.52 8.24
N THR A 219 -23.14 62.57 8.25
CA THR A 219 -21.85 62.77 8.91
C THR A 219 -21.97 62.98 10.41
N THR A 220 -21.04 62.44 11.20
CA THR A 220 -20.42 62.92 12.47
C THR A 220 -19.80 61.67 13.13
N GLY A 221 -18.65 61.62 13.79
CA GLY A 221 -17.66 62.58 14.25
C GLY A 221 -16.85 61.85 15.33
N ALA A 222 -15.52 61.92 15.24
CA ALA A 222 -14.50 61.75 16.29
C ALA A 222 -14.44 60.47 17.17
N GLY A 223 -13.22 59.94 17.32
CA GLY A 223 -12.80 59.24 18.54
C GLY A 223 -11.84 58.07 18.35
N THR A 224 -10.53 58.33 18.33
CA THR A 224 -9.49 57.37 18.74
C THR A 224 -9.15 57.68 20.21
N PRO A 225 -8.95 56.68 21.10
CA PRO A 225 -7.59 56.18 21.40
C PRO A 225 -7.56 54.64 21.57
N ALA A 226 -6.56 53.93 21.03
CA ALA A 226 -5.30 53.50 21.66
C ALA A 226 -5.43 52.33 22.69
N PRO A 227 -4.40 51.46 22.83
CA PRO A 227 -4.60 50.02 23.07
C PRO A 227 -4.21 49.54 24.49
N THR A 228 -4.11 48.20 24.63
CA THR A 228 -3.45 47.33 25.65
C THR A 228 -4.25 46.91 26.89
N PRO A 229 -3.95 45.75 27.52
CA PRO A 229 -2.76 44.87 27.40
C PRO A 229 -2.87 43.73 26.39
#